data_AF-A0A672UZL4-F1
#
_entry.id   AF-A0A672UZL4-F1
#
_cell.length_a   1.000
_cell.length_b   1.000
_cell.length_c   1.000
_cell.angle_alpha   90.00
_cell.angle_beta   90.00
_cell.angle_gamma   90.00
#
_symmetry.space_group_name_H-M   'P 1'
#
loop_
_entity.id
_entity.type
_entity.pdbx_description
1 polymer ?
#
loop_
_entity_poly.entity_id
_entity_poly.type
_entity_poly.pdbx_seq_one_letter_code
_entity_poly.pdbx_strand_id
1 'polypeptide(L)'
;MRPLKKEKEQSIILISDDEAESTLGNSVLLVDPLEKPALEEEKSEEVVDEECELVVTFCKQANVMPHARYDCTIHPFERMECDTCSPLGKNADICNQCYCYICDKLASECENWTTPSLCHCNAHNKSKFWKDQRDFALAGILVMFNLELTDIDADLRHGGDLLLKFIQELSVEYNKYLFGEKMLPAQYECFCLPKFPPGQCNICGSRSMEVVYKYSGVFALVTRFLNQAERENPKATAVMFLGAAKEIAHHKDPAL
;
A
#
# COMPACT_ATOMS: atom_id res chain seq x y z
N MET A 1 21.44 5.38 73.13
CA MET A 1 20.99 6.17 71.95
C MET A 1 22.12 6.27 70.93
N ARG A 2 21.93 5.62 69.78
CA ARG A 2 22.55 5.75 68.43
C ARG A 2 22.28 4.41 67.70
N PRO A 3 22.21 4.35 66.36
CA PRO A 3 21.55 5.24 65.38
C PRO A 3 20.58 4.44 64.45
N LEU A 4 19.61 5.10 63.79
CA LEU A 4 18.78 4.48 62.75
C LEU A 4 19.34 4.83 61.36
N LYS A 5 19.82 3.82 60.61
CA LYS A 5 20.23 3.96 59.20
C LYS A 5 19.03 3.66 58.29
N LYS A 6 18.78 4.53 57.32
CA LYS A 6 17.87 4.30 56.18
C LYS A 6 18.56 3.37 55.19
N GLU A 7 17.94 2.26 54.85
CA GLU A 7 18.33 1.42 53.71
C GLU A 7 17.73 2.02 52.43
N LYS A 8 18.58 2.17 51.41
CA LYS A 8 18.27 2.73 50.10
C LYS A 8 17.71 1.63 49.20
N GLU A 9 16.58 1.91 48.55
CA GLU A 9 16.04 1.15 47.43
C GLU A 9 17.10 1.02 46.32
N GLN A 10 17.39 -0.21 45.90
CA GLN A 10 18.30 -0.50 44.80
C GLN A 10 17.51 -0.50 43.48
N SER A 11 17.66 0.57 42.71
CA SER A 11 17.31 0.60 41.29
C SER A 11 18.35 -0.22 40.52
N ILE A 12 17.96 -1.35 39.94
CA ILE A 12 18.84 -2.15 39.09
C ILE A 12 18.78 -1.56 37.68
N ILE A 13 19.88 -0.96 37.21
CA ILE A 13 20.07 -0.52 35.84
C ILE A 13 20.98 -1.55 35.15
N LEU A 14 20.45 -2.28 34.17
CA LEU A 14 21.25 -3.13 33.29
C LEU A 14 21.65 -2.32 32.06
N ILE A 15 22.93 -1.96 31.95
CA ILE A 15 23.52 -1.38 30.74
C ILE A 15 24.39 -2.48 30.11
N SER A 16 24.02 -2.94 28.92
CA SER A 16 24.88 -3.77 28.08
C SER A 16 25.92 -2.87 27.45
N ASP A 17 27.18 -3.19 27.71
CA ASP A 17 28.37 -2.54 27.15
C ASP A 17 28.65 -3.12 25.76
N ASP A 18 28.44 -2.32 24.71
CA ASP A 18 29.13 -2.51 23.44
C ASP A 18 29.27 -1.14 22.73
N GLU A 19 30.52 -0.82 22.41
CA GLU A 19 31.02 0.47 21.94
C GLU A 19 30.64 0.76 20.48
N ALA A 20 29.99 1.90 20.21
CA ALA A 20 30.30 2.77 19.06
C ALA A 20 29.45 4.07 19.04
N GLU A 21 30.17 5.19 19.12
CA GLU A 21 29.89 6.56 18.64
C GLU A 21 28.55 7.26 18.96
N SER A 22 28.71 8.34 19.73
CA SER A 22 27.76 9.39 20.05
C SER A 22 27.10 10.05 18.83
N THR A 23 25.78 10.30 18.91
CA THR A 23 25.21 11.67 18.90
C THR A 23 23.70 11.68 19.19
N LEU A 24 23.34 12.36 20.29
CA LEU A 24 22.09 13.09 20.56
C LEU A 24 20.72 12.42 20.36
N GLY A 25 20.09 12.01 21.47
CA GLY A 25 18.63 11.81 21.51
C GLY A 25 18.05 11.07 22.73
N ASN A 26 18.58 11.26 23.95
CA ASN A 26 17.99 10.62 25.13
C ASN A 26 16.66 11.29 25.52
N SER A 27 15.53 10.64 25.23
CA SER A 27 14.26 10.89 25.91
C SER A 27 13.84 9.61 26.63
N VAL A 28 14.11 9.57 27.94
CA VAL A 28 13.66 8.48 28.83
C VAL A 28 12.36 8.93 29.47
N LEU A 29 11.25 8.27 29.14
CA LEU A 29 9.98 8.44 29.85
C LEU A 29 9.95 7.54 31.08
N LEU A 30 9.87 8.14 32.26
CA LEU A 30 9.54 7.45 33.50
C LEU A 30 8.03 7.20 33.51
N VAL A 31 7.62 5.94 33.49
CA VAL A 31 6.22 5.53 33.64
C VAL A 31 5.99 5.16 35.10
N ASP A 32 5.16 5.94 35.79
CA ASP A 32 4.66 5.58 37.12
C ASP A 32 3.76 4.33 37.03
N PRO A 33 3.78 3.41 38.01
CA PRO A 33 2.95 2.22 37.97
C PRO A 33 1.46 2.59 38.00
N LEU A 34 0.77 2.37 36.89
CA LEU A 34 -0.69 2.50 36.80
C LEU A 34 -1.34 1.30 37.50
N GLU A 35 -2.05 1.55 38.60
CA GLU A 35 -2.95 0.58 39.24
C GLU A 35 -3.98 0.08 38.22
N LYS A 36 -4.03 -1.24 37.98
CA LYS A 36 -5.06 -1.89 37.14
C LYS A 36 -6.06 -2.67 37.99
N PRO A 37 -7.35 -2.68 37.61
CA PRO A 37 -8.39 -3.37 38.35
C PRO A 37 -8.30 -4.88 38.15
N ALA A 38 -8.67 -5.62 39.20
CA ALA A 38 -8.72 -7.08 39.21
C ALA A 38 -9.83 -7.59 38.27
N LEU A 39 -9.44 -8.41 37.30
CA LEU A 39 -10.33 -9.35 36.62
C LEU A 39 -9.77 -10.75 36.84
N GLU A 40 -10.62 -11.62 37.37
CA GLU A 40 -10.33 -13.00 37.73
C GLU A 40 -10.10 -13.84 36.45
N GLU A 41 -8.95 -14.49 36.34
CA GLU A 41 -8.63 -15.44 35.27
C GLU A 41 -8.70 -16.89 35.82
N GLU A 42 -9.37 -17.77 35.08
CA GLU A 42 -9.54 -19.19 35.41
C GLU A 42 -8.21 -19.94 35.38
N LYS A 43 -7.97 -20.76 36.41
CA LYS A 43 -6.73 -21.53 36.62
C LYS A 43 -6.71 -22.76 35.69
N SER A 44 -5.76 -22.79 34.75
CA SER A 44 -5.44 -24.00 33.96
C SER A 44 -4.62 -25.01 34.78
N GLU A 45 -4.97 -26.29 34.65
CA GLU A 45 -4.42 -27.42 35.41
C GLU A 45 -2.91 -27.64 35.22
N GLU A 46 -2.24 -27.95 36.34
CA GLU A 46 -0.78 -28.11 36.46
C GLU A 46 -0.35 -29.53 36.07
N VAL A 47 0.66 -29.65 35.20
CA VAL A 47 1.37 -30.90 34.90
C VAL A 47 2.76 -30.79 35.53
N VAL A 48 3.08 -31.66 36.50
CA VAL A 48 4.35 -31.64 37.25
C VAL A 48 5.27 -32.75 36.73
N ASP A 49 6.50 -32.41 36.38
CA ASP A 49 7.58 -33.35 36.08
C ASP A 49 8.23 -33.79 37.40
N GLU A 50 8.16 -35.09 37.73
CA GLU A 50 8.57 -35.64 39.03
C GLU A 50 10.10 -35.74 39.22
N GLU A 51 10.89 -35.54 38.15
CA GLU A 51 12.36 -35.71 38.20
C GLU A 51 13.13 -34.39 38.42
N CYS A 52 12.47 -33.25 38.20
CA CYS A 52 13.02 -31.93 38.51
C CYS A 52 12.06 -31.24 39.49
N GLU A 53 12.50 -30.87 40.70
CA GLU A 53 11.73 -30.09 41.70
C GLU A 53 11.42 -28.65 41.23
N LEU A 54 11.04 -28.47 39.96
CA LEU A 54 10.70 -27.21 39.31
C LEU A 54 9.18 -27.08 39.30
N VAL A 55 8.66 -26.22 40.18
CA VAL A 55 7.23 -25.87 40.20
C VAL A 55 7.04 -24.56 39.43
N VAL A 56 6.19 -24.58 38.40
CA VAL A 56 5.75 -23.35 37.71
C VAL A 56 4.78 -22.62 38.64
N THR A 57 5.28 -21.62 39.37
CA THR A 57 4.49 -20.86 40.36
C THR A 57 3.61 -19.78 39.73
N PHE A 58 3.87 -19.43 38.48
CA PHE A 58 3.10 -18.45 37.71
C PHE A 58 3.29 -18.70 36.22
N CYS A 59 2.19 -18.84 35.49
CA CYS A 59 2.17 -18.80 34.04
C CYS A 59 1.20 -17.71 33.62
N LYS A 60 1.64 -16.82 32.75
CA LYS A 60 0.78 -15.83 32.11
C LYS A 60 0.96 -15.94 30.61
N GLN A 61 -0.15 -15.99 29.89
CA GLN A 61 -0.11 -15.95 28.44
C GLN A 61 0.49 -14.61 27.99
N ALA A 62 1.56 -14.68 27.20
CA ALA A 62 2.16 -13.49 26.63
C ALA A 62 1.19 -12.81 25.66
N ASN A 63 1.25 -11.48 25.59
CA ASN A 63 0.53 -10.75 24.55
C ASN A 63 1.10 -11.15 23.19
N VAL A 64 0.24 -11.64 22.30
CA VAL A 64 0.61 -11.93 20.91
C VAL A 64 0.91 -10.60 20.23
N MET A 65 2.14 -10.41 19.78
CA MET A 65 2.55 -9.22 19.03
C MET A 65 2.14 -9.34 17.55
N PRO A 66 2.00 -8.23 16.82
CA PRO A 66 1.81 -8.26 15.37
C PRO A 66 2.89 -9.12 14.69
N HIS A 67 2.47 -10.06 13.85
CA HIS A 67 3.36 -11.00 13.16
C HIS A 67 2.85 -11.30 11.75
N ALA A 68 3.78 -11.66 10.86
CA ALA A 68 3.39 -12.04 9.52
C ALA A 68 2.55 -13.30 9.60
N ARG A 69 1.56 -13.46 8.72
CA ARG A 69 0.69 -14.65 8.74
C ARG A 69 1.46 -15.98 8.78
N TYR A 70 2.58 -16.08 8.08
CA TYR A 70 3.38 -17.31 8.05
C TYR A 70 4.12 -17.64 9.36
N ASP A 71 4.12 -16.72 10.33
CA ASP A 71 4.68 -16.88 11.68
C ASP A 71 3.57 -17.05 12.76
N CYS A 72 2.30 -17.14 12.35
CA CYS A 72 1.18 -17.30 13.27
C CYS A 72 1.23 -18.65 13.99
N THR A 73 1.24 -18.62 15.33
CA THR A 73 1.23 -19.83 16.17
C THR A 73 -0.17 -20.40 16.40
N ILE A 74 -1.21 -19.60 16.16
CA ILE A 74 -2.62 -20.00 16.34
C ILE A 74 -3.14 -20.74 15.10
N HIS A 75 -2.78 -20.26 13.90
CA HIS A 75 -3.25 -20.82 12.64
C HIS A 75 -2.08 -21.42 11.83
N PRO A 76 -2.08 -22.73 11.56
CA PRO A 76 -1.00 -23.38 10.82
C PRO A 76 -0.84 -22.76 9.44
N PHE A 77 0.39 -22.76 8.93
CA PHE A 77 0.74 -22.16 7.65
C PHE A 77 1.39 -23.19 6.72
N GLU A 78 0.94 -23.21 5.47
CA GLU A 78 1.49 -24.06 4.42
C GLU A 78 2.29 -23.19 3.43
N ARG A 79 3.53 -23.60 3.15
CA ARG A 79 4.41 -22.88 2.22
C ARG A 79 4.33 -23.51 0.84
N MET A 80 4.11 -22.67 -0.17
CA MET A 80 4.24 -23.03 -1.58
C MET A 80 4.77 -21.83 -2.36
N GLU A 81 5.64 -22.12 -3.32
CA GLU A 81 6.19 -21.10 -4.21
C GLU A 81 5.14 -20.66 -5.23
N CYS A 82 5.03 -19.34 -5.42
CA CYS A 82 4.25 -18.72 -6.51
C CYS A 82 2.75 -19.05 -6.58
N ASP A 83 2.13 -19.58 -5.52
CA ASP A 83 0.68 -19.85 -5.53
C ASP A 83 -0.13 -18.60 -5.17
N THR A 84 -0.62 -17.91 -6.19
CA THR A 84 -1.52 -16.76 -6.04
C THR A 84 -2.98 -17.09 -6.31
N CYS A 85 -3.30 -18.35 -6.69
CA CYS A 85 -4.60 -18.71 -7.25
C CYS A 85 -5.70 -18.70 -6.19
N SER A 86 -5.46 -19.35 -5.04
CA SER A 86 -6.43 -19.50 -3.96
C SER A 86 -5.71 -19.77 -2.64
N PRO A 87 -6.38 -19.61 -1.48
CA PRO A 87 -5.77 -19.97 -0.21
C PRO A 87 -5.30 -21.42 -0.17
N LEU A 88 -4.02 -21.60 0.16
CA LEU A 88 -3.42 -22.91 0.33
C LEU A 88 -3.78 -23.43 1.73
N GLY A 89 -4.50 -24.54 1.79
CA GLY A 89 -4.93 -25.14 3.05
C GLY A 89 -5.66 -24.14 3.95
N LYS A 90 -5.07 -23.86 5.12
CA LYS A 90 -5.62 -22.91 6.13
C LYS A 90 -4.96 -21.53 6.12
N ASN A 91 -4.23 -21.17 5.06
CA ASN A 91 -3.54 -19.89 4.98
C ASN A 91 -4.49 -18.67 5.03
N ALA A 92 -5.76 -18.85 4.67
CA ALA A 92 -6.79 -17.81 4.82
C ALA A 92 -7.11 -17.46 6.27
N ASP A 93 -6.96 -18.40 7.21
CA ASP A 93 -7.32 -18.20 8.61
C ASP A 93 -6.35 -17.21 9.26
N ILE A 94 -6.83 -16.25 10.04
CA ILE A 94 -6.03 -15.20 10.69
C ILE A 94 -6.39 -15.06 12.16
N CYS A 95 -5.39 -14.74 12.98
CA CYS A 95 -5.68 -14.15 14.28
C CYS A 95 -5.74 -12.62 14.17
N ASN A 96 -6.15 -11.94 15.23
CA ASN A 96 -6.27 -10.48 15.29
C ASN A 96 -4.93 -9.73 15.15
N GLN A 97 -3.79 -10.41 15.26
CA GLN A 97 -2.44 -9.84 15.17
C GLN A 97 -1.70 -10.25 13.90
N CYS A 98 -2.32 -11.05 13.02
CA CYS A 98 -1.71 -11.38 11.74
C CYS A 98 -1.68 -10.14 10.84
N TYR A 99 -0.53 -9.85 10.22
CA TYR A 99 -0.42 -8.88 9.13
C TYR A 99 -0.16 -9.57 7.79
N CYS A 100 -0.59 -8.90 6.72
CA CYS A 100 -0.33 -9.28 5.35
C CYS A 100 1.12 -8.94 4.98
N TYR A 101 1.92 -9.97 4.66
CA TYR A 101 3.32 -9.80 4.32
C TYR A 101 3.56 -8.85 3.13
N ILE A 102 2.66 -8.86 2.14
CA ILE A 102 2.77 -8.04 0.92
C ILE A 102 2.38 -6.58 1.19
N CYS A 103 1.29 -6.34 1.92
CA CYS A 103 0.73 -5.00 2.10
C CYS A 103 1.25 -4.27 3.35
N ASP A 104 1.92 -4.97 4.26
CA ASP A 104 2.41 -4.42 5.54
C ASP A 104 1.30 -3.78 6.40
N LYS A 105 0.09 -4.37 6.37
CA LYS A 105 -1.09 -3.99 7.16
C LYS A 105 -1.77 -5.22 7.75
N LEU A 106 -2.69 -5.04 8.69
CA LEU A 106 -3.44 -6.15 9.28
C LEU A 106 -4.07 -7.03 8.20
N ALA A 107 -4.00 -8.35 8.38
CA ALA A 107 -4.51 -9.29 7.40
C ALA A 107 -6.03 -9.13 7.18
N SER A 108 -6.76 -8.76 8.24
CA SER A 108 -8.19 -8.41 8.18
C SER A 108 -8.49 -7.17 7.32
N GLU A 109 -7.51 -6.30 7.08
CA GLU A 109 -7.64 -5.09 6.28
C GLU A 109 -7.10 -5.28 4.86
N CYS A 110 -6.64 -6.48 4.52
CA CYS A 110 -6.10 -6.80 3.21
C CYS A 110 -7.23 -7.15 2.22
N GLU A 111 -7.50 -6.23 1.31
CA GLU A 111 -8.48 -6.41 0.21
C GLU A 111 -8.12 -7.58 -0.71
N ASN A 112 -6.83 -7.91 -0.80
CA ASN A 112 -6.31 -9.02 -1.60
C ASN A 112 -6.02 -10.28 -0.77
N TRP A 113 -6.53 -10.37 0.46
CA TRP A 113 -6.19 -11.48 1.36
C TRP A 113 -6.46 -12.83 0.71
N THR A 114 -7.71 -13.05 0.28
CA THR A 114 -8.16 -14.29 -0.37
C THR A 114 -8.59 -14.07 -1.82
N THR A 115 -8.18 -12.97 -2.44
CA THR A 115 -8.60 -12.62 -3.79
C THR A 115 -8.00 -13.60 -4.80
N PRO A 116 -8.80 -14.28 -5.62
CA PRO A 116 -8.28 -15.21 -6.61
C PRO A 116 -7.27 -14.54 -7.54
N SER A 117 -6.21 -15.28 -7.88
CA SER A 117 -5.05 -14.79 -8.66
C SER A 117 -4.17 -13.72 -7.99
N LEU A 118 -4.54 -13.25 -6.80
CA LEU A 118 -3.80 -12.28 -5.99
C LEU A 118 -3.79 -12.67 -4.51
N CYS A 119 -3.86 -13.96 -4.14
CA CYS A 119 -4.00 -14.36 -2.73
C CYS A 119 -2.75 -13.99 -1.93
N HIS A 120 -2.84 -12.91 -1.15
CA HIS A 120 -1.75 -12.52 -0.25
C HIS A 120 -1.64 -13.45 0.96
N CYS A 121 -2.70 -14.21 1.24
CA CYS A 121 -2.75 -15.22 2.29
C CYS A 121 -1.59 -16.22 2.26
N ASN A 122 -1.08 -16.54 1.07
CA ASN A 122 -0.03 -17.54 0.84
C ASN A 122 1.39 -16.96 0.93
N ALA A 123 1.50 -15.64 1.08
CA ALA A 123 2.77 -14.95 0.95
C ALA A 123 3.69 -15.20 2.15
N HIS A 124 4.98 -15.48 1.88
CA HIS A 124 5.98 -15.73 2.92
C HIS A 124 7.40 -15.30 2.54
N ASN A 125 8.22 -14.95 3.54
CA ASN A 125 9.57 -14.42 3.36
C ASN A 125 10.62 -15.41 2.79
N LYS A 126 10.32 -16.71 2.80
CA LYS A 126 11.24 -17.73 2.25
C LYS A 126 11.21 -17.84 0.74
N SER A 127 10.18 -17.32 0.09
CA SER A 127 10.07 -17.32 -1.37
C SER A 127 10.72 -16.09 -1.97
N LYS A 128 11.49 -16.27 -3.05
CA LYS A 128 11.97 -15.12 -3.85
C LYS A 128 10.80 -14.39 -4.50
N PHE A 129 9.84 -15.13 -5.05
CA PHE A 129 8.66 -14.55 -5.70
C PHE A 129 7.88 -13.63 -4.76
N TRP A 130 7.59 -14.08 -3.53
CA TRP A 130 6.85 -13.26 -2.57
C TRP A 130 7.64 -12.05 -2.07
N LYS A 131 8.97 -12.16 -1.97
CA LYS A 131 9.85 -11.02 -1.67
C LYS A 131 9.79 -9.99 -2.78
N ASP A 132 9.98 -10.42 -4.03
CA ASP A 132 9.90 -9.53 -5.20
C ASP A 132 8.51 -8.86 -5.30
N GLN A 133 7.42 -9.60 -5.00
CA GLN A 133 6.05 -9.06 -4.99
C GLN A 133 5.83 -8.02 -3.87
N ARG A 134 6.39 -8.28 -2.68
CA ARG A 134 6.36 -7.32 -1.57
C ARG A 134 7.15 -6.07 -1.94
N ASP A 135 8.32 -6.23 -2.53
CA ASP A 135 9.18 -5.10 -2.89
C ASP A 135 8.51 -4.25 -3.98
N PHE A 136 7.86 -4.89 -4.95
CA PHE A 136 7.01 -4.20 -5.94
C PHE A 136 5.87 -3.43 -5.27
N ALA A 137 5.16 -4.05 -4.31
CA ALA A 137 4.07 -3.39 -3.60
C ALA A 137 4.54 -2.19 -2.77
N LEU A 138 5.70 -2.29 -2.12
CA LEU A 138 6.30 -1.21 -1.32
C LEU A 138 6.84 -0.06 -2.17
N ALA A 139 7.41 -0.36 -3.33
CA ALA A 139 7.84 0.66 -4.29
C ALA A 139 6.65 1.36 -4.95
N GLY A 140 5.54 0.64 -5.14
CA GLY A 140 4.33 1.16 -5.77
C GLY A 140 4.62 1.73 -7.15
N ILE A 141 4.11 2.93 -7.43
CA ILE A 141 4.31 3.58 -8.74
C ILE A 141 5.78 3.94 -9.01
N LEU A 142 6.61 4.05 -7.97
CA LEU A 142 8.02 4.44 -8.10
C LEU A 142 8.88 3.35 -8.75
N VAL A 143 8.38 2.12 -8.85
CA VAL A 143 9.03 1.04 -9.61
C VAL A 143 9.35 1.45 -11.06
N MET A 144 8.59 2.40 -11.63
CA MET A 144 8.82 2.90 -12.98
C MET A 144 10.18 3.59 -13.17
N PHE A 145 10.82 3.99 -12.07
CA PHE A 145 12.12 4.65 -12.04
C PHE A 145 13.26 3.71 -11.65
N ASN A 146 12.99 2.42 -11.41
CA ASN A 146 13.98 1.42 -10.99
C ASN A 146 14.77 1.84 -9.74
N LEU A 147 14.11 2.45 -8.77
CA LEU A 147 14.72 2.83 -7.49
C LEU A 147 14.83 1.62 -6.55
N GLU A 148 15.89 1.56 -5.76
CA GLU A 148 15.99 0.59 -4.67
C GLU A 148 15.10 1.04 -3.51
N LEU A 149 14.51 0.09 -2.77
CA LEU A 149 13.60 0.42 -1.65
C LEU A 149 14.25 1.26 -0.56
N THR A 150 15.56 1.12 -0.37
CA THR A 150 16.35 1.89 0.59
C THR A 150 16.48 3.36 0.21
N ASP A 151 16.32 3.68 -1.07
CA ASP A 151 16.41 5.05 -1.58
C ASP A 151 15.06 5.77 -1.50
N ILE A 152 13.96 5.03 -1.33
CA ILE A 152 12.60 5.57 -1.29
C ILE A 152 12.30 6.18 0.08
N ASP A 153 12.53 7.48 0.21
CA ASP A 153 12.16 8.28 1.36
C ASP A 153 10.73 8.84 1.28
N ALA A 154 10.34 9.60 2.31
CA ALA A 154 9.01 10.21 2.41
C ALA A 154 8.70 11.21 1.28
N ASP A 155 9.71 11.93 0.78
CA ASP A 155 9.53 12.90 -0.29
C ASP A 155 9.27 12.21 -1.63
N LEU A 156 10.00 11.13 -1.92
CA LEU A 156 9.77 10.32 -3.10
C LEU A 156 8.41 9.61 -3.04
N ARG A 157 8.01 9.09 -1.86
CA ARG A 157 6.67 8.52 -1.67
C ARG A 157 5.57 9.55 -1.94
N HIS A 158 5.70 10.75 -1.39
CA HIS A 158 4.75 11.84 -1.63
C HIS A 158 4.64 12.19 -3.13
N GLY A 159 5.76 12.34 -3.83
CA GLY A 159 5.77 12.54 -5.28
C GLY A 159 5.11 11.38 -6.04
N GLY A 160 5.35 10.14 -5.61
CA GLY A 160 4.70 8.95 -6.14
C GLY A 160 3.19 8.96 -5.95
N ASP A 161 2.69 9.30 -4.76
CA ASP A 161 1.26 9.37 -4.48
C ASP A 161 0.55 10.43 -5.35
N LEU A 162 1.19 11.58 -5.56
CA LEU A 162 0.69 12.61 -6.48
C LEU A 162 0.69 12.12 -7.94
N LEU A 163 1.75 11.45 -8.36
CA LEU A 163 1.85 10.87 -9.70
C LEU A 163 0.79 9.79 -9.94
N LEU A 164 0.54 8.92 -8.97
CA LEU A 164 -0.48 7.87 -9.07
C LEU A 164 -1.88 8.47 -9.28
N LYS A 165 -2.23 9.51 -8.52
CA LYS A 165 -3.51 10.24 -8.69
C LYS A 165 -3.60 10.86 -10.07
N PHE A 166 -2.51 11.51 -10.53
CA PHE A 166 -2.46 12.08 -11.87
C PHE A 166 -2.64 11.03 -12.96
N ILE A 167 -2.01 9.86 -12.87
CA ILE A 167 -2.15 8.78 -13.86
C ILE A 167 -3.60 8.29 -13.94
N GLN A 168 -4.28 8.16 -12.80
CA GLN A 168 -5.69 7.77 -12.77
C GLN A 168 -6.58 8.82 -13.47
N GLU A 169 -6.39 10.11 -13.19
CA GLU A 169 -7.10 11.19 -13.86
C GLU A 169 -6.75 11.27 -15.35
N LEU A 170 -5.48 11.10 -15.70
CA LEU A 170 -4.96 11.16 -17.06
C LEU A 170 -5.56 10.04 -17.91
N SER A 171 -5.65 8.83 -17.38
CA SER A 171 -6.29 7.70 -18.05
C SER A 171 -7.74 8.04 -18.42
N VAL A 172 -8.50 8.67 -17.53
CA VAL A 172 -9.89 9.07 -17.81
C VAL A 172 -9.96 10.10 -18.94
N GLU A 173 -9.19 11.18 -18.86
CA GLU A 173 -9.20 12.23 -19.90
C GLU A 173 -8.64 11.74 -21.23
N TYR A 174 -7.60 10.90 -21.20
CA TYR A 174 -7.01 10.34 -22.42
C TYR A 174 -7.96 9.35 -23.09
N ASN A 175 -8.69 8.52 -22.34
CA ASN A 175 -9.73 7.68 -22.91
C ASN A 175 -10.84 8.51 -23.56
N LYS A 176 -11.29 9.62 -22.95
CA LYS A 176 -12.25 10.54 -23.60
C LYS A 176 -11.71 11.07 -24.92
N TYR A 177 -10.43 11.45 -24.95
CA TYR A 177 -9.77 11.84 -26.18
C TYR A 177 -9.77 10.70 -27.22
N LEU A 178 -9.42 9.46 -26.86
CA LEU A 178 -9.41 8.32 -27.77
C LEU A 178 -10.81 7.94 -28.31
N PHE A 179 -11.86 8.09 -27.50
CA PHE A 179 -13.23 7.82 -27.93
C PHE A 179 -13.72 8.85 -28.96
N GLY A 180 -13.23 10.09 -28.87
CA GLY A 180 -13.66 11.20 -29.69
C GLY A 180 -15.11 11.62 -29.45
N GLU A 181 -15.45 12.83 -29.90
CA GLU A 181 -16.81 13.34 -29.86
C GLU A 181 -17.45 13.21 -31.24
N LYS A 182 -18.60 12.55 -31.32
CA LYS A 182 -19.37 12.49 -32.56
C LYS A 182 -20.08 13.82 -32.76
N MET A 183 -19.70 14.53 -33.81
CA MET A 183 -20.32 15.80 -34.17
C MET A 183 -21.18 15.61 -35.41
N LEU A 184 -22.39 16.17 -35.36
CA LEU A 184 -23.18 16.39 -36.57
C LEU A 184 -22.57 17.59 -37.30
N PRO A 185 -22.11 17.43 -38.54
CA PRO A 185 -21.56 18.54 -39.27
C PRO A 185 -22.70 19.51 -39.55
N ALA A 186 -22.53 20.74 -39.06
CA ALA A 186 -23.57 21.77 -39.09
C ALA A 186 -23.89 22.28 -40.51
N GLN A 187 -23.19 21.83 -41.56
CA GLN A 187 -23.09 22.56 -42.83
C GLN A 187 -23.18 21.72 -44.12
N TYR A 188 -23.52 20.43 -44.10
CA TYR A 188 -23.70 19.69 -45.34
C TYR A 188 -25.15 19.79 -45.85
N GLU A 189 -25.32 20.38 -47.03
CA GLU A 189 -26.58 20.32 -47.76
C GLU A 189 -26.92 18.86 -48.12
N CYS A 190 -28.15 18.46 -47.83
CA CYS A 190 -28.64 17.13 -48.19
C CYS A 190 -28.84 17.04 -49.71
N PHE A 191 -28.14 16.11 -50.36
CA PHE A 191 -28.33 15.78 -51.78
C PHE A 191 -29.33 14.63 -52.03
N CYS A 192 -29.94 14.07 -50.96
CA CYS A 192 -30.99 13.07 -51.09
C CYS A 192 -32.30 13.70 -51.62
N LEU A 193 -33.14 12.88 -52.25
CA LEU A 193 -34.49 13.26 -52.65
C LEU A 193 -35.51 12.51 -51.77
N PRO A 194 -36.41 13.22 -51.06
CA PRO A 194 -36.57 14.68 -51.00
C PRO A 194 -35.48 15.36 -50.15
N LYS A 195 -35.17 16.63 -50.46
CA LYS A 195 -34.19 17.43 -49.71
C LYS A 195 -34.74 17.76 -48.32
N PHE A 196 -34.03 17.36 -47.28
CA PHE A 196 -34.33 17.74 -45.89
C PHE A 196 -33.36 18.81 -45.38
N PRO A 197 -33.76 19.64 -44.41
CA PRO A 197 -32.84 20.55 -43.71
C PRO A 197 -31.62 19.81 -43.11
N PRO A 198 -30.49 20.51 -42.88
CA PRO A 198 -29.30 19.92 -42.27
C PRO A 198 -29.65 19.16 -40.99
N GLY A 199 -29.14 17.93 -40.87
CA GLY A 199 -29.39 17.05 -39.71
C GLY A 199 -30.75 16.35 -39.66
N GLN A 200 -31.69 16.61 -40.60
CA GLN A 200 -33.03 16.00 -40.61
C GLN A 200 -33.17 14.82 -41.59
N CYS A 201 -32.17 14.56 -42.44
CA CYS A 201 -32.16 13.39 -43.30
C CYS A 201 -31.53 12.19 -42.59
N ASN A 202 -32.28 11.11 -42.36
CA ASN A 202 -31.77 9.88 -41.73
C ASN A 202 -30.61 9.22 -42.51
N ILE A 203 -30.59 9.39 -43.85
CA ILE A 203 -29.54 8.83 -44.72
C ILE A 203 -28.27 9.67 -44.65
N CYS A 204 -28.37 11.01 -44.66
CA CYS A 204 -27.20 11.89 -44.53
C CYS A 204 -26.68 11.90 -43.09
N GLY A 205 -27.56 11.93 -42.08
CA GLY A 205 -27.17 11.96 -40.67
C GLY A 205 -26.43 10.70 -40.22
N SER A 206 -26.66 9.55 -40.85
CA SER A 206 -25.88 8.32 -40.62
C SER A 206 -24.55 8.29 -41.39
N ARG A 207 -24.44 9.01 -42.52
CA ARG A 207 -23.23 9.07 -43.35
C ARG A 207 -22.28 10.21 -43.00
N SER A 208 -22.76 11.24 -42.30
CA SER A 208 -22.00 12.46 -42.02
C SER A 208 -21.50 12.54 -40.58
N MET A 209 -21.48 11.46 -39.80
CA MET A 209 -20.91 11.51 -38.45
C MET A 209 -19.40 11.69 -38.53
N GLU A 210 -18.91 12.89 -38.21
CA GLU A 210 -17.49 13.16 -38.06
C GLU A 210 -17.10 12.96 -36.60
N VAL A 211 -16.00 12.27 -36.36
CA VAL A 211 -15.44 12.10 -35.02
C VAL A 211 -14.37 13.16 -34.83
N VAL A 212 -14.55 14.02 -33.85
CA VAL A 212 -13.59 15.07 -33.49
C VAL A 212 -12.86 14.65 -32.22
N TYR A 213 -11.53 14.55 -32.29
CA TYR A 213 -10.69 14.19 -31.16
C TYR A 213 -10.15 15.46 -30.48
N LYS A 214 -10.62 15.76 -29.26
CA LYS A 214 -10.22 16.97 -28.52
C LYS A 214 -9.19 16.64 -27.43
N TYR A 215 -7.94 17.04 -27.65
CA TYR A 215 -6.86 16.83 -26.68
C TYR A 215 -6.84 17.87 -25.53
N SER A 216 -7.77 18.83 -25.53
CA SER A 216 -7.78 19.95 -24.59
C SER A 216 -7.95 19.54 -23.13
N GLY A 217 -8.75 18.48 -22.85
CA GLY A 217 -8.93 17.95 -21.50
C GLY A 217 -7.63 17.39 -20.92
N VAL A 218 -6.94 16.56 -21.72
CA VAL A 218 -5.61 16.02 -21.40
C VAL A 218 -4.62 17.16 -21.19
N PHE A 219 -4.56 18.12 -22.12
CA PHE A 219 -3.66 19.27 -22.01
C PHE A 219 -3.87 20.06 -20.72
N ALA A 220 -5.11 20.41 -20.39
CA ALA A 220 -5.42 21.19 -19.19
C ALA A 220 -5.04 20.44 -17.90
N LEU A 221 -5.31 19.13 -17.85
CA LEU A 221 -4.94 18.27 -16.72
C LEU A 221 -3.42 18.21 -16.55
N VAL A 222 -2.68 17.97 -17.63
CA VAL A 222 -1.21 17.94 -17.61
C VAL A 222 -0.65 19.28 -17.16
N THR A 223 -1.11 20.40 -17.73
CA THR A 223 -0.63 21.73 -17.33
C THR A 223 -0.87 22.00 -15.84
N ARG A 224 -2.05 21.65 -15.32
CA ARG A 224 -2.35 21.78 -13.88
C ARG A 224 -1.38 20.96 -13.02
N PHE A 225 -1.13 19.72 -13.41
CA PHE A 225 -0.23 18.83 -12.68
C PHE A 225 1.22 19.33 -12.69
N LEU A 226 1.72 19.80 -13.83
CA LEU A 226 3.08 20.37 -13.93
C LEU A 226 3.23 21.63 -13.08
N ASN A 227 2.24 22.53 -13.09
CA ASN A 227 2.23 23.72 -12.25
C ASN A 227 2.16 23.40 -10.74
N GLN A 228 1.55 22.26 -10.38
CA GLN A 228 1.58 21.77 -9.00
C GLN A 228 2.97 21.27 -8.64
N ALA A 229 3.60 20.47 -9.52
CA ALA A 229 4.91 19.89 -9.28
C ALA A 229 6.01 20.96 -9.06
N GLU A 230 5.91 22.13 -9.71
CA GLU A 230 6.83 23.26 -9.49
C GLU A 230 6.82 23.80 -8.05
N ARG A 231 5.80 23.48 -7.26
CA ARG A 231 5.65 23.94 -5.86
C ARG A 231 6.07 22.89 -4.83
N GLU A 232 6.37 21.68 -5.27
CA GLU A 232 6.79 20.58 -4.43
C GLU A 232 8.31 20.65 -4.15
N ASN A 233 8.80 19.78 -3.26
CA ASN A 233 10.24 19.65 -3.03
C ASN A 233 10.94 19.01 -4.24
N PRO A 234 12.26 19.19 -4.43
CA PRO A 234 12.96 18.74 -5.63
C PRO A 234 12.82 17.23 -5.94
N LYS A 235 12.76 16.37 -4.92
CA LYS A 235 12.62 14.92 -5.10
C LYS A 235 11.22 14.57 -5.63
N ALA A 236 10.19 15.12 -4.99
CA ALA A 236 8.81 14.95 -5.43
C ALA A 236 8.59 15.54 -6.83
N THR A 237 9.10 16.75 -7.11
CA THR A 237 9.03 17.39 -8.44
C THR A 237 9.65 16.52 -9.52
N ALA A 238 10.83 15.92 -9.28
CA ALA A 238 11.49 15.05 -10.23
C ALA A 238 10.65 13.81 -10.57
N VAL A 239 10.10 13.14 -9.54
CA VAL A 239 9.18 11.99 -9.71
C VAL A 239 7.96 12.39 -10.54
N MET A 240 7.31 13.50 -10.20
CA MET A 240 6.11 13.97 -10.89
C MET A 240 6.40 14.28 -12.37
N PHE A 241 7.45 15.06 -12.66
CA PHE A 241 7.79 15.42 -14.03
C PHE A 241 8.21 14.23 -14.89
N LEU A 242 9.12 13.40 -14.39
CA LEU A 242 9.61 12.23 -15.13
C LEU A 242 8.48 11.21 -15.35
N GLY A 243 7.65 11.00 -14.33
CA GLY A 243 6.47 10.14 -14.43
C GLY A 243 5.47 10.64 -15.47
N ALA A 244 5.07 11.92 -15.40
CA ALA A 244 4.17 12.49 -16.38
C ALA A 244 4.72 12.44 -17.80
N ALA A 245 6.02 12.74 -17.99
CA ALA A 245 6.66 12.64 -19.30
C ALA A 245 6.60 11.21 -19.85
N LYS A 246 6.86 10.20 -19.02
CA LYS A 246 6.80 8.78 -19.40
C LYS A 246 5.41 8.38 -19.86
N GLU A 247 4.37 8.77 -19.13
CA GLU A 247 2.97 8.45 -19.46
C GLU A 247 2.53 9.14 -20.76
N ILE A 248 2.80 10.44 -20.90
CA ILE A 248 2.40 11.22 -22.08
C ILE A 248 3.15 10.77 -23.34
N ALA A 249 4.39 10.29 -23.21
CA ALA A 249 5.16 9.78 -24.34
C ALA A 249 4.50 8.57 -25.04
N HIS A 250 3.59 7.87 -24.36
CA HIS A 250 2.82 6.77 -24.93
C HIS A 250 1.52 7.20 -25.63
N HIS A 251 1.15 8.48 -25.54
CA HIS A 251 -0.05 8.99 -26.20
C HIS A 251 0.13 8.97 -27.73
N LYS A 252 -0.93 8.60 -28.44
CA LYS A 252 -0.98 8.52 -29.90
C LYS A 252 -2.09 9.42 -30.41
N ASP A 253 -1.89 9.98 -31.59
CA ASP A 253 -2.95 10.66 -32.31
C ASP A 253 -3.85 9.60 -32.98
N PRO A 254 -5.17 9.52 -32.64
CA PRO A 254 -6.10 8.59 -33.28
C PRO A 254 -6.31 8.86 -34.77
N ALA A 255 -5.94 10.05 -35.26
CA ALA A 255 -6.09 10.44 -36.66
C ALA A 255 -4.89 10.07 -37.55
N LEU A 256 -3.79 9.53 -36.98
CA LEU A 256 -2.57 9.08 -37.66
C LEU A 256 -2.41 7.56 -37.56
#